data_AF-A0AAU1UGZ4-F1
#
_entry.id   AF-A0AAU1UGZ4-F1
#
_cell.length_a   1.000
_cell.length_b   1.000
_cell.length_c   1.000
_cell.angle_alpha   90.00
_cell.angle_beta   90.00
_cell.angle_gamma   90.00
#
_symmetry.space_group_name_H-M   'P 1'
#
loop_
_entity.id
_entity.type
_entity.pdbx_description
1 polymer ?
#
loop_
_entity_poly.entity_id
_entity_poly.type
_entity_poly.pdbx_seq_one_letter_code
_entity_poly.pdbx_strand_id
1 'polypeptide(L)'
;MQGDNDVFRTADGRLLSLATFEDKFWRELRTALGTEFPGLDTDAYDRRPARTAAKEKVHHLLTAVFATHDYAWWEHTLTGIGAPWAPVFTAAQQLLDDPHLTARNLFSQASGPAAQARFPVRFGSGLNTFRTPAPELGAHTREVLEAMPAAQVTATSGPRPPARRQSRT
;
A
#
# COMPACT_ATOMS: atom_id res chain seq x y z
N MET A 1 15.85 -11.47 2.05
CA MET A 1 15.49 -11.53 3.48
C MET A 1 16.08 -10.32 4.16
N GLN A 2 15.24 -9.49 4.79
CA GLN A 2 15.64 -8.22 5.39
C GLN A 2 16.00 -8.33 6.89
N GLY A 3 15.99 -9.55 7.44
CA GLY A 3 16.48 -9.83 8.79
C GLY A 3 15.42 -9.49 9.83
N ASP A 4 15.69 -8.46 10.62
CA ASP A 4 14.83 -7.93 11.68
C ASP A 4 13.81 -6.87 11.20
N ASN A 5 13.90 -6.46 9.93
CA ASN A 5 12.98 -5.53 9.30
C ASN A 5 12.18 -6.25 8.20
N ASP A 6 11.17 -7.03 8.55
CA ASP A 6 10.46 -7.90 7.61
C ASP A 6 8.97 -8.05 7.98
N VAL A 7 8.27 -8.86 7.19
CA VAL A 7 6.89 -9.27 7.46
C VAL A 7 6.89 -10.66 8.08
N PHE A 8 6.20 -10.80 9.22
CA PHE A 8 6.10 -12.04 9.97
C PHE A 8 4.67 -12.56 9.99
N ARG A 9 4.54 -13.89 10.00
CA ARG A 9 3.24 -14.59 10.04
C ARG A 9 2.96 -15.05 11.47
N THR A 10 1.75 -14.78 11.94
CA THR A 10 1.24 -15.21 13.25
C THR A 10 0.69 -16.64 13.19
N ALA A 11 0.38 -17.23 14.35
CA ALA A 11 -0.12 -18.61 14.43
C ALA A 11 -1.43 -18.84 13.64
N ASP A 12 -2.30 -17.82 13.60
CA ASP A 12 -3.56 -17.80 12.85
C ASP A 12 -3.38 -17.39 11.37
N GLY A 13 -2.15 -17.25 10.90
CA GLY A 13 -1.83 -16.99 9.50
C GLY A 13 -1.96 -15.53 9.06
N ARG A 14 -2.32 -14.62 9.96
CA ARG A 14 -2.29 -13.17 9.71
C ARG A 14 -0.83 -12.68 9.64
N LEU A 15 -0.67 -11.49 9.08
CA LEU A 15 0.63 -10.89 8.82
C LEU A 15 0.77 -9.57 9.58
N LEU A 16 1.96 -9.34 10.13
CA LEU A 16 2.39 -8.07 10.68
C LEU A 16 3.76 -7.70 10.14
N SER A 17 4.03 -6.40 10.00
CA SER A 17 5.36 -5.88 9.67
C SER A 17 6.02 -5.39 10.95
N LEU A 18 7.34 -5.57 11.02
CA LEU A 18 8.18 -5.09 12.10
C LEU A 18 9.37 -4.35 11.50
N ALA A 19 9.74 -3.21 12.09
CA ALA A 19 10.92 -2.45 11.66
C ALA A 19 11.81 -2.04 12.83
N THR A 20 12.85 -2.86 13.12
CA THR A 20 13.84 -2.60 14.18
C THR A 20 15.21 -2.11 13.67
N PHE A 21 15.22 -1.39 12.55
CA PHE A 21 16.46 -0.90 11.91
C PHE A 21 17.39 -0.16 12.89
N GLU A 22 16.85 0.73 13.72
CA GLU A 22 17.61 1.40 14.77
C GLU A 22 17.79 0.51 16.00
N ASP A 23 18.98 0.56 16.61
CA ASP A 23 19.31 -0.22 17.80
C ASP A 23 18.34 -0.01 18.98
N LYS A 24 17.75 1.18 19.10
CA LYS A 24 16.76 1.47 20.13
C LYS A 24 15.52 0.59 19.96
N PHE A 25 15.02 0.42 18.73
CA PHE A 25 13.80 -0.34 18.46
C PHE A 25 14.01 -1.83 18.68
N TRP A 26 15.18 -2.36 18.35
CA TRP A 26 15.53 -3.73 18.70
C TRP A 26 15.53 -3.95 20.22
N ARG A 27 16.17 -3.04 20.98
CA ARG A 27 16.20 -3.13 22.45
C ARG A 27 14.80 -3.07 23.05
N GLU A 28 13.96 -2.13 22.60
CA GLU A 28 12.55 -2.05 23.02
C GLU A 28 11.82 -3.37 22.78
N LEU A 29 11.95 -3.95 21.58
CA LEU A 29 11.33 -5.23 21.25
C LEU A 29 11.82 -6.35 22.16
N ARG A 30 13.13 -6.55 22.30
CA ARG A 30 13.66 -7.64 23.12
C ARG A 30 13.39 -7.45 24.62
N THR A 31 13.33 -6.22 25.10
CA THR A 31 12.96 -5.95 26.50
C THR A 31 11.49 -6.25 26.73
N ALA A 32 10.60 -5.87 25.81
CA ALA A 32 9.18 -6.17 25.92
C ALA A 32 8.88 -7.67 25.83
N LEU A 33 9.62 -8.40 24.98
CA LEU A 33 9.33 -9.81 24.67
C LEU A 33 10.24 -10.82 25.39
N GLY A 34 11.35 -10.40 25.98
CA GLY A 34 12.40 -11.30 26.48
C GLY A 34 11.96 -12.24 27.60
N THR A 35 10.97 -11.82 28.42
CA THR A 35 10.43 -12.69 29.48
C THR A 35 9.64 -13.88 28.91
N GLU A 36 8.81 -13.63 27.89
CA GLU A 36 8.02 -14.68 27.23
C GLU A 36 8.87 -15.50 26.25
N PHE A 37 9.85 -14.84 25.61
CA PHE A 37 10.72 -15.44 24.60
C PHE A 37 12.19 -15.30 25.00
N PRO A 38 12.73 -16.22 25.84
CA PRO A 38 14.11 -16.16 26.32
C PRO A 38 15.16 -16.12 25.20
N GLY A 39 14.84 -16.61 24.00
CA GLY A 39 15.73 -16.50 22.83
C GLY A 39 15.97 -15.06 22.36
N LEU A 40 15.09 -14.11 22.75
CA LEU A 40 15.28 -12.67 22.53
C LEU A 40 16.01 -12.00 23.70
N ASP A 41 16.10 -12.63 24.87
CA ASP A 41 16.78 -12.07 26.06
C ASP A 41 18.31 -12.20 25.96
N THR A 42 18.88 -11.52 24.97
CA THR A 42 20.31 -11.44 24.73
C THR A 42 20.69 -10.09 24.14
N ASP A 43 21.84 -9.58 24.52
CA ASP A 43 22.43 -8.35 23.99
C ASP A 43 23.26 -8.56 22.71
N ALA A 44 23.44 -9.83 22.27
CA ALA A 44 24.25 -10.19 21.10
C ALA A 44 23.80 -9.48 19.81
N TYR A 45 22.53 -9.06 19.78
CA TYR A 45 21.88 -8.40 18.65
C TYR A 45 21.58 -6.92 18.93
N ASP A 46 22.05 -6.32 20.02
CA ASP A 46 21.70 -4.92 20.35
C ASP A 46 22.28 -3.90 19.37
N ARG A 47 23.32 -4.27 18.62
CA ARG A 47 23.97 -3.43 17.63
C ARG A 47 23.65 -3.88 16.21
N ARG A 48 23.23 -2.95 15.36
CA ARG A 48 22.84 -3.20 13.96
C ARG A 48 23.89 -3.98 13.16
N PRO A 49 25.21 -3.72 13.24
CA PRO A 49 26.20 -4.53 12.52
C PRO A 49 26.14 -6.01 12.90
N ALA A 50 25.97 -6.32 14.20
CA ALA A 50 25.82 -7.70 14.68
C ALA A 50 24.51 -8.33 14.18
N ARG A 51 23.39 -7.60 14.24
CA ARG A 51 22.11 -8.07 13.64
C ARG A 51 22.21 -8.34 12.16
N THR A 52 22.90 -7.46 11.44
CA THR A 52 23.06 -7.56 9.98
C THR A 52 23.90 -8.77 9.63
N ALA A 53 24.99 -9.02 10.36
CA ALA A 53 25.82 -10.21 10.20
C ALA A 53 25.05 -11.50 10.52
N ALA A 54 24.10 -11.45 11.47
CA ALA A 54 23.27 -12.55 11.89
C ALA A 54 21.84 -12.55 11.29
N LYS A 55 21.60 -11.82 10.18
CA LYS A 55 20.25 -11.53 9.66
C LYS A 55 19.36 -12.77 9.49
N GLU A 56 19.92 -13.88 9.02
CA GLU A 56 19.17 -15.12 8.82
C GLU A 56 18.77 -15.74 10.16
N LYS A 57 19.70 -15.80 11.12
CA LYS A 57 19.41 -16.30 12.48
C LYS A 57 18.36 -15.45 13.17
N VAL A 58 18.49 -14.12 13.09
CA VAL A 58 17.55 -13.17 13.68
C VAL A 58 16.17 -13.30 13.02
N HIS A 59 16.10 -13.37 11.70
CA HIS A 59 14.83 -13.59 11.00
C HIS A 59 14.18 -14.91 11.40
N HIS A 60 14.95 -16.01 11.48
CA HIS A 60 14.43 -17.32 11.89
C HIS A 60 13.91 -17.29 13.33
N LEU A 61 14.64 -16.64 14.26
CA LEU A 61 14.20 -16.42 15.62
C LEU A 61 12.87 -15.65 15.67
N LEU A 62 12.79 -14.49 15.00
CA LEU A 62 11.56 -13.69 14.98
C LEU A 62 10.40 -14.42 14.30
N THR A 63 10.66 -15.16 13.22
CA THR A 63 9.64 -15.99 12.56
C THR A 63 9.07 -17.04 13.51
N ALA A 64 9.94 -17.73 14.26
CA ALA A 64 9.52 -18.71 15.24
C ALA A 64 8.72 -18.05 16.38
N VAL A 65 9.19 -16.90 16.87
CA VAL A 65 8.51 -16.12 17.92
C VAL A 65 7.11 -15.71 17.45
N PHE A 66 6.97 -15.01 16.32
CA PHE A 66 5.67 -14.52 15.86
C PHE A 66 4.68 -15.65 15.53
N ALA A 67 5.16 -16.85 15.16
CA ALA A 67 4.30 -18.00 14.92
C ALA A 67 3.72 -18.66 16.19
N THR A 68 4.08 -18.20 17.39
CA THR A 68 3.62 -18.82 18.66
C THR A 68 2.21 -18.39 19.09
N HIS A 69 1.82 -17.16 18.80
CA HIS A 69 0.50 -16.62 19.16
C HIS A 69 -0.27 -16.11 17.94
N ASP A 70 -1.59 -16.00 18.10
CA ASP A 70 -2.45 -15.37 17.11
C ASP A 70 -2.21 -13.85 17.04
N TYR A 71 -2.75 -13.22 15.99
CA TYR A 71 -2.60 -11.79 15.81
C TYR A 71 -3.18 -10.95 16.94
N ALA A 72 -4.30 -11.34 17.54
CA ALA A 72 -4.95 -10.52 18.57
C ALA A 72 -4.05 -10.40 19.81
N TRP A 73 -3.38 -11.48 20.17
CA TRP A 73 -2.36 -11.46 21.21
C TRP A 73 -1.19 -10.55 20.83
N TRP A 74 -0.66 -10.67 19.61
CA TRP A 74 0.44 -9.81 19.16
C TRP A 74 0.05 -8.33 19.11
N GLU A 75 -1.14 -8.01 18.62
CA GLU A 75 -1.67 -6.66 18.63
C GLU A 75 -1.71 -6.11 20.06
N HIS A 76 -2.23 -6.88 21.01
CA HIS A 76 -2.24 -6.48 22.42
C HIS A 76 -0.82 -6.28 22.98
N THR A 77 0.07 -7.26 22.79
CA THR A 77 1.43 -7.27 23.35
C THR A 77 2.33 -6.18 22.73
N LEU A 78 2.20 -5.93 21.43
CA LEU A 78 3.00 -4.93 20.73
C LEU A 78 2.37 -3.53 20.83
N THR A 79 1.10 -3.40 21.24
CA THR A 79 0.49 -2.08 21.43
C THR A 79 1.20 -1.33 22.55
N GLY A 80 1.77 -0.17 22.22
CA GLY A 80 2.46 0.69 23.17
C GLY A 80 3.95 0.43 23.34
N ILE A 81 4.52 -0.59 22.67
CA ILE A 81 5.98 -0.75 22.65
C ILE A 81 6.63 0.36 21.82
N GLY A 82 7.88 0.72 22.15
CA GLY A 82 8.62 1.76 21.43
C GLY A 82 9.09 1.36 20.02
N ALA A 83 8.94 0.09 19.62
CA ALA A 83 9.35 -0.42 18.32
C ALA A 83 8.23 -0.29 17.26
N PRO A 84 8.52 0.19 16.04
CA PRO A 84 7.55 0.28 14.96
C PRO A 84 7.10 -1.10 14.47
N TRP A 85 5.78 -1.30 14.50
CA TRP A 85 5.11 -2.45 13.89
C TRP A 85 3.77 -2.01 13.28
N ALA A 86 3.22 -2.81 12.37
CA ALA A 86 1.88 -2.56 11.83
C ALA A 86 1.20 -3.86 11.35
N PRO A 87 -0.14 -3.93 11.31
CA PRO A 87 -0.83 -4.93 10.50
C PRO A 87 -0.40 -4.90 9.04
N VAL A 88 -0.34 -6.07 8.41
CA VAL A 88 -0.33 -6.19 6.95
C VAL A 88 -1.72 -6.63 6.50
N PHE A 89 -2.45 -5.72 5.87
CA PHE A 89 -3.76 -6.00 5.31
C PHE A 89 -3.65 -6.79 4.01
N THR A 90 -4.35 -7.92 3.93
CA THR A 90 -4.40 -8.80 2.75
C THR A 90 -5.75 -8.73 2.03
N ALA A 91 -6.79 -8.20 2.70
CA ALA A 91 -8.10 -7.96 2.13
C ALA A 91 -8.40 -6.45 2.08
N ALA A 92 -9.01 -6.00 0.99
CA ALA A 92 -9.38 -4.60 0.80
C ALA A 92 -10.29 -4.07 1.92
N GLN A 93 -11.17 -4.92 2.46
CA GLN A 93 -12.09 -4.55 3.53
C GLN A 93 -11.36 -4.08 4.80
N GLN A 94 -10.22 -4.68 5.14
CA GLN A 94 -9.41 -4.28 6.31
C GLN A 94 -8.89 -2.84 6.15
N LEU A 95 -8.59 -2.42 4.92
CA LEU A 95 -8.17 -1.06 4.61
C LEU A 95 -9.35 -0.07 4.68
N LEU A 96 -10.55 -0.49 4.25
CA LEU A 96 -11.74 0.35 4.25
C LEU A 96 -12.28 0.58 5.67
N ASP A 97 -12.12 -0.40 6.55
CA ASP A 97 -12.59 -0.37 7.95
C ASP A 97 -11.53 0.16 8.93
N ASP A 98 -10.33 0.50 8.46
CA ASP A 98 -9.25 1.00 9.31
C ASP A 98 -9.64 2.36 9.95
N PRO A 99 -9.64 2.48 11.30
CA PRO A 99 -10.09 3.70 11.98
C PRO A 99 -9.31 4.95 11.58
N HIS A 100 -8.01 4.80 11.30
CA HIS A 100 -7.17 5.92 10.89
C HIS A 100 -7.54 6.39 9.47
N LEU A 101 -7.78 5.46 8.55
CA LEU A 101 -8.17 5.78 7.18
C LEU A 101 -9.60 6.34 7.10
N THR A 102 -10.52 5.86 7.93
CA THR A 102 -11.85 6.46 8.14
C THR A 102 -11.74 7.90 8.65
N ALA A 103 -10.99 8.13 9.74
CA ALA A 103 -10.79 9.48 10.30
C ALA A 103 -10.13 10.45 9.30
N ARG A 104 -9.36 9.91 8.35
CA ARG A 104 -8.69 10.66 7.28
C ARG A 104 -9.58 10.90 6.06
N ASN A 105 -10.82 10.38 6.05
CA ASN A 105 -11.74 10.36 4.90
C ASN A 105 -11.01 9.94 3.62
N LEU A 106 -10.20 8.87 3.69
CA LEU A 106 -9.36 8.46 2.56
C LEU A 106 -10.17 7.83 1.42
N PHE A 107 -11.19 7.04 1.78
CA PHE A 107 -12.05 6.35 0.82
C PHE A 107 -13.47 6.90 0.87
N SER A 108 -14.16 6.86 -0.27
CA SER A 108 -15.56 7.21 -0.38
C SER A 108 -16.26 6.29 -1.38
N GLN A 109 -17.51 5.92 -1.09
CA GLN A 109 -18.40 5.24 -2.03
C GLN A 109 -19.29 6.20 -2.84
N ALA A 110 -19.06 7.51 -2.73
CA ALA A 110 -20.02 8.55 -3.14
C ALA A 110 -20.41 8.60 -4.63
N SER A 111 -19.83 7.79 -5.51
CA SER A 111 -20.06 7.96 -6.95
C SER A 111 -20.02 6.67 -7.78
N GLY A 112 -20.22 5.48 -7.21
CA GLY A 112 -20.26 4.25 -8.02
C GLY A 112 -20.21 2.96 -7.20
N PRO A 113 -20.17 1.79 -7.87
CA PRO A 113 -20.18 0.48 -7.19
C PRO A 113 -18.86 0.15 -6.47
N ALA A 114 -17.79 0.91 -6.69
CA ALA A 114 -16.47 0.70 -6.09
C ALA A 114 -16.02 1.92 -5.27
N ALA A 115 -15.30 1.65 -4.18
CA ALA A 115 -14.70 2.71 -3.36
C ALA A 115 -13.64 3.49 -4.15
N GLN A 116 -13.69 4.82 -4.08
CA GLN A 116 -12.68 5.71 -4.64
C GLN A 116 -11.75 6.21 -3.52
N ALA A 117 -10.45 6.23 -3.79
CA ALA A 117 -9.49 6.92 -2.96
C ALA A 117 -9.44 8.42 -3.32
N ARG A 118 -9.37 9.31 -2.33
CA ARG A 118 -9.13 10.73 -2.58
C ARG A 118 -7.71 10.98 -3.09
N PHE A 119 -7.52 12.14 -3.71
CA PHE A 119 -6.19 12.71 -3.90
C PHE A 119 -5.46 12.81 -2.54
N PRO A 120 -4.17 12.40 -2.45
CA PRO A 120 -3.52 12.19 -1.16
C PRO A 120 -3.24 13.51 -0.40
N VAL A 121 -3.25 14.66 -1.07
CA VAL A 121 -3.00 15.97 -0.48
C VAL A 121 -4.27 16.56 0.15
N ARG A 122 -4.14 17.15 1.35
CA ARG A 122 -5.19 17.94 2.01
C ARG A 122 -4.86 19.42 1.90
N PHE A 123 -5.81 20.19 1.39
CA PHE A 123 -5.72 21.65 1.30
C PHE A 123 -6.50 22.27 2.47
N GLY A 124 -5.94 23.31 3.10
CA GLY A 124 -6.57 23.96 4.27
C GLY A 124 -7.93 24.58 3.97
N SER A 125 -8.13 25.12 2.76
CA SER A 125 -9.42 25.62 2.26
C SER A 125 -10.38 24.51 1.80
N GLY A 126 -9.97 23.24 1.88
CA GLY A 126 -10.67 22.12 1.28
C GLY A 126 -10.42 21.99 -0.22
N LEU A 127 -10.57 20.77 -0.73
CA LEU A 127 -10.64 20.44 -2.15
C LEU A 127 -11.56 19.23 -2.29
N ASN A 128 -12.60 19.33 -3.12
CA ASN A 128 -13.37 18.14 -3.45
C ASN A 128 -12.57 17.28 -4.44
N THR A 129 -12.01 16.20 -3.91
CA THR A 129 -11.11 15.32 -4.65
C THR A 129 -11.79 14.06 -5.16
N PHE A 130 -12.98 13.73 -4.63
CA PHE A 130 -13.75 12.61 -5.15
C PHE A 130 -14.34 13.01 -6.50
N ARG A 131 -14.30 12.09 -7.45
CA ARG A 131 -14.78 12.33 -8.81
C ARG A 131 -16.13 11.66 -8.99
N THR A 132 -16.89 12.13 -9.96
CA THR A 132 -18.02 11.39 -10.52
C THR A 132 -17.54 10.04 -11.05
N PRO A 133 -18.42 9.04 -11.24
CA PRO A 133 -18.02 7.81 -11.90
C PRO A 133 -17.39 8.12 -13.26
N ALA A 134 -16.51 7.23 -13.70
CA ALA A 134 -15.95 7.31 -15.04
C ALA A 134 -17.10 7.30 -16.06
N PRO A 135 -17.09 8.19 -17.06
CA PRO A 135 -18.11 8.17 -18.08
C PRO A 135 -18.03 6.90 -18.92
N GLU A 136 -19.19 6.45 -19.41
CA GLU A 136 -19.28 5.38 -20.40
C GLU A 136 -18.56 5.78 -21.70
N LEU A 137 -18.17 4.76 -22.49
CA LEU A 137 -17.55 4.97 -23.78
C LEU A 137 -18.47 5.81 -24.69
N GLY A 138 -17.99 7.00 -25.06
CA GLY A 138 -18.71 7.93 -25.93
C GLY A 138 -19.78 8.78 -25.25
N ALA A 139 -19.89 8.76 -23.91
CA ALA A 139 -20.92 9.51 -23.16
C ALA A 139 -20.95 11.01 -23.49
N HIS A 140 -19.79 11.61 -23.79
CA HIS A 140 -19.65 13.03 -24.10
C HIS A 140 -19.35 13.31 -25.59
N THR A 141 -19.37 12.29 -26.46
CA THR A 141 -18.97 12.47 -27.88
C THR A 141 -19.83 13.50 -28.59
N ARG A 142 -21.16 13.43 -28.44
CA ARG A 142 -22.08 14.38 -29.09
C ARG A 142 -21.86 15.80 -28.61
N GLU A 143 -21.86 16.00 -27.29
CA GLU A 143 -21.67 17.30 -26.65
C GLU A 143 -20.36 17.96 -27.12
N VAL A 144 -19.26 17.21 -27.13
CA VAL A 144 -17.95 17.73 -27.55
C VAL A 144 -17.95 18.09 -29.04
N LEU A 145 -18.52 17.23 -29.91
CA LEU A 145 -18.56 17.50 -31.36
C LEU A 145 -19.42 18.72 -31.69
N GLU A 146 -20.52 18.95 -30.97
CA GLU A 146 -21.39 20.12 -31.15
C GLU A 146 -20.75 21.42 -30.63
N ALA A 147 -19.90 21.33 -29.58
CA ALA A 147 -19.16 22.47 -29.04
C ALA A 147 -17.94 22.87 -29.89
N MET A 148 -17.51 22.01 -30.83
CA MET A 148 -16.38 22.33 -31.70
C MET A 148 -16.79 23.35 -32.78
N PRO A 149 -15.99 24.40 -33.01
CA PRO A 149 -16.20 25.26 -34.18
C PRO A 149 -16.13 24.41 -35.45
N ALA A 150 -16.99 24.71 -36.41
CA ALA A 150 -17.00 24.02 -37.70
C ALA A 150 -15.57 23.99 -38.25
N ALA A 151 -15.03 22.79 -38.44
CA ALA A 151 -13.76 22.65 -39.14
C ALA A 151 -13.93 23.32 -40.50
N GLN A 152 -13.18 24.39 -40.75
CA GLN A 152 -13.02 24.89 -42.11
C GLN A 152 -12.27 23.80 -42.87
N VAL A 153 -13.03 22.85 -43.42
CA VAL A 153 -12.54 22.00 -44.49
C VAL A 153 -12.41 22.93 -45.68
N THR A 154 -11.29 23.66 -45.76
CA THR A 154 -10.83 24.16 -47.05
C THR A 154 -10.61 22.91 -47.87
N ALA A 155 -11.57 22.59 -48.73
CA ALA A 155 -11.36 21.63 -49.79
C ALA A 155 -10.16 22.14 -50.58
N THR A 156 -8.97 21.60 -50.30
CA THR A 156 -7.90 21.60 -51.28
C THR A 156 -8.43 20.73 -52.40
N SER A 157 -9.06 21.36 -53.39
CA SER A 157 -9.37 20.79 -54.69
C SER A 157 -8.05 20.55 -55.45
N GLY A 158 -7.16 19.76 -54.86
CA GLY A 158 -6.00 19.20 -55.50
C GLY A 158 -6.41 17.84 -56.10
N PRO A 159 -5.95 17.52 -57.31
CA PRO A 159 -6.30 16.26 -57.96
C PRO A 159 -5.92 15.07 -57.06
N ARG A 160 -6.88 14.16 -56.86
CA ARG A 160 -6.68 12.91 -56.11
C ARG A 160 -5.56 12.12 -56.82
N PRO A 161 -4.42 11.81 -56.16
CA PRO A 161 -3.36 11.06 -56.80
C PRO A 161 -3.88 9.67 -57.20
N PRO A 162 -3.46 9.13 -58.36
CA PRO A 162 -3.96 7.86 -58.85
C PRO A 162 -3.64 6.73 -57.88
N ALA A 163 -4.60 5.81 -57.71
CA ALA A 163 -4.46 4.65 -56.83
C ALA A 163 -3.24 3.82 -57.24
N ARG A 164 -2.26 3.71 -56.35
CA ARG A 164 -1.12 2.82 -56.53
C ARG A 164 -1.61 1.38 -56.51
N ARG A 165 -1.69 0.74 -57.67
CA ARG A 165 -1.86 -0.72 -57.78
C ARG A 165 -0.62 -1.36 -57.16
N GLN A 166 -0.76 -1.94 -55.97
CA GLN A 166 0.28 -2.82 -55.43
C GLN A 166 0.14 -4.17 -56.14
N SER A 167 1.12 -4.48 -56.97
CA SER A 167 1.33 -5.82 -57.53
C SER A 167 1.68 -6.75 -56.37
N ARG A 168 0.83 -7.76 -56.13
CA ARG A 168 1.17 -8.86 -55.23
C ARG A 168 2.25 -9.72 -55.90
N THR A 169 3.36 -9.89 -55.19
CA THR A 169 4.31 -11.00 -55.37
C THR A 169 4.43 -11.68 -54.02
#